data_AF-A0A7S0BDK1-F1
#
_entry.id   AF-A0A7S0BDK1-F1
#
_cell.length_a   1.000
_cell.length_b   1.000
_cell.length_c   1.000
_cell.angle_alpha   90.00
_cell.angle_beta   90.00
_cell.angle_gamma   90.00
#
_symmetry.space_group_name_H-M   'P 1'
#
loop_
_entity.id
_entity.type
_entity.pdbx_description
1 polymer ?
#
loop_
_entity_poly.entity_id
_entity_poly.type
_entity_poly.pdbx_seq_one_letter_code
_entity_poly.pdbx_strand_id
1 'polypeptide(L)'
;VFMCVRRGTVWTRFRGAAMEIPARKVVSTNVYSGFEDAVGNTPLIRLRKASEETGCEIYGKCEFMNPGGSVKDRAALYLIKDAEERRILTPGEPGVIVEGTAG
;
A
#
# COMPACT_ATOMS: atom_id res chain seq x y z
N VAL A 1 4.66 2.16 7.59
CA VAL A 1 3.81 3.31 7.99
C VAL A 1 2.86 2.84 9.09
N PHE A 2 2.80 3.54 10.22
CA PHE A 2 1.85 3.27 11.31
C PHE A 2 0.62 4.16 11.11
N MET A 3 -0.57 3.59 11.26
CA MET A 3 -1.82 4.33 11.23
C MET A 3 -2.45 4.26 12.61
N CYS A 4 -2.54 5.41 13.29
CA CYS A 4 -3.21 5.55 14.57
C CYS A 4 -4.62 6.08 14.36
N VAL A 5 -5.61 5.41 14.94
CA VAL A 5 -7.03 5.80 14.92
C VAL A 5 -7.48 6.04 16.35
N ARG A 6 -7.74 7.29 16.71
CA ARG A 6 -8.25 7.66 18.03
C ARG A 6 -9.78 7.55 18.03
N ARG A 7 -10.36 6.88 19.03
CA ARG A 7 -11.83 6.88 19.22
C ARG A 7 -12.28 8.34 19.43
N GLY A 8 -13.06 8.87 18.49
CA GLY A 8 -13.82 10.12 18.68
C GLY A 8 -13.19 11.44 18.21
N THR A 9 -12.09 11.45 17.44
CA THR A 9 -11.62 12.71 16.83
C THR A 9 -11.08 12.49 15.42
N VAL A 10 -11.92 12.86 14.46
CA VAL A 10 -11.70 12.87 13.02
C VAL A 10 -10.60 13.88 12.67
N TRP A 11 -9.62 13.48 11.85
CA TRP A 11 -9.08 14.38 10.83
C TRP A 11 -9.72 13.99 9.50
N THR A 12 -10.47 14.94 8.96
CA THR A 12 -11.12 14.95 7.64
C THR A 12 -10.05 14.70 6.56
N ARG A 13 -10.29 14.00 5.44
CA ARG A 13 -11.53 13.82 4.69
C ARG A 13 -11.43 12.57 3.78
N PHE A 14 -11.91 11.42 4.25
CA PHE A 14 -12.58 10.45 3.38
C PHE A 14 -13.98 10.24 3.97
N ARG A 15 -15.01 10.61 3.20
CA ARG A 15 -16.40 10.36 3.58
C ARG A 15 -16.61 8.84 3.62
N GLY A 16 -17.04 8.31 4.75
CA GLY A 16 -17.62 6.97 4.83
C GLY A 16 -17.19 6.17 6.05
N ALA A 17 -18.10 6.10 7.02
CA ALA A 17 -18.22 5.14 8.13
C ALA A 17 -17.01 4.90 9.05
N ALA A 18 -17.28 4.80 10.35
CA ALA A 18 -16.39 4.07 11.26
C ALA A 18 -16.15 2.69 10.64
N MET A 19 -14.92 2.45 10.16
CA MET A 19 -14.57 1.20 9.52
C MET A 19 -14.47 0.14 10.62
N GLU A 20 -15.59 -0.53 10.89
CA GLU A 20 -15.55 -1.85 11.51
C GLU A 20 -14.69 -2.72 10.59
N ILE A 21 -13.49 -3.09 11.05
CA ILE A 21 -12.63 -4.01 10.33
C ILE A 21 -13.15 -5.41 10.66
N PRO A 22 -13.92 -6.08 9.78
CA PRO A 22 -14.44 -7.40 10.09
C PRO A 22 -13.26 -8.36 10.29
N ALA A 23 -13.30 -9.12 11.39
CA ALA A 23 -12.38 -10.21 11.64
C ALA A 23 -12.68 -11.36 10.67
N ARG A 24 -12.26 -11.26 9.41
CA ARG A 24 -12.42 -12.33 8.43
C ARG A 24 -11.07 -12.71 7.83
N LYS A 25 -10.58 -13.90 8.20
CA LYS A 25 -9.59 -14.63 7.42
C LYS A 25 -10.24 -15.01 6.09
N VAL A 26 -10.04 -14.20 5.06
CA VAL A 26 -10.22 -14.61 3.67
C VAL A 26 -8.82 -14.81 3.13
N VAL A 27 -8.35 -16.05 3.10
CA VAL A 27 -7.18 -16.40 2.28
C VAL A 27 -7.75 -16.75 0.92
N SER A 28 -8.04 -15.73 0.10
CA SER A 28 -8.30 -15.94 -1.31
C SER A 28 -6.94 -16.09 -2.00
N THR A 29 -6.73 -17.21 -2.68
CA THR A 29 -5.57 -17.35 -3.56
C THR A 29 -5.80 -16.47 -4.77
N ASN A 30 -5.14 -15.32 -4.82
CA ASN A 30 -5.20 -14.44 -5.98
C ASN A 30 -4.13 -14.90 -6.98
N VAL A 31 -4.55 -15.29 -8.18
CA VAL A 31 -3.66 -15.50 -9.33
C VAL A 31 -3.65 -14.22 -10.14
N TYR A 32 -2.48 -13.63 -10.34
CA TYR A 32 -2.29 -12.37 -11.06
C TYR A 32 -1.72 -12.63 -12.46
N SER A 33 -2.03 -11.76 -13.43
CA SER A 33 -1.52 -11.83 -14.80
C SER A 33 -0.07 -11.35 -14.94
N GLY A 34 0.34 -10.38 -14.13
CA GLY A 34 1.68 -9.82 -14.11
C GLY A 34 2.19 -9.52 -12.70
N PHE A 35 3.47 -9.12 -12.61
CA PHE A 35 4.11 -8.75 -11.34
C PHE A 35 3.50 -7.46 -10.78
N GLU A 36 3.25 -6.50 -11.65
CA GLU A 36 2.63 -5.21 -11.39
C GLU A 36 1.20 -5.31 -10.84
N ASP A 37 0.47 -6.36 -11.20
CA ASP A 37 -0.90 -6.60 -10.72
C ASP A 37 -0.94 -7.06 -9.26
N ALA A 38 0.17 -7.61 -8.76
CA ALA A 38 0.30 -8.01 -7.36
C ALA A 38 0.70 -6.84 -6.43
N VAL A 39 0.98 -5.65 -6.97
CA VAL A 39 1.34 -4.46 -6.17
C VAL A 39 0.10 -3.88 -5.49
N GLY A 40 0.17 -3.73 -4.17
CA GLY A 40 -0.88 -3.11 -3.36
C GLY A 40 -1.71 -4.10 -2.56
N ASN A 41 -2.91 -3.67 -2.13
CA ASN A 41 -3.83 -4.45 -1.28
C ASN A 41 -3.19 -5.13 -0.06
N THR A 42 -2.10 -4.55 0.45
CA THR A 42 -1.35 -5.07 1.59
C THR A 42 -2.18 -5.00 2.88
N PRO A 43 -2.00 -5.92 3.82
CA PRO A 43 -2.84 -5.99 5.00
C PRO A 43 -2.59 -4.84 5.98
N LEU A 44 -3.63 -4.52 6.75
CA LEU A 44 -3.54 -3.73 7.98
C LEU A 44 -3.56 -4.70 9.16
N ILE A 45 -2.53 -4.65 10.00
CA ILE A 45 -2.40 -5.52 11.19
C ILE A 45 -2.50 -4.67 12.44
N ARG A 46 -3.43 -5.02 13.34
CA ARG A 46 -3.58 -4.34 14.63
C ARG A 46 -2.38 -4.62 15.53
N LEU A 47 -1.75 -3.56 16.04
CA LEU A 47 -0.64 -3.63 16.97
C LEU A 47 -1.18 -3.59 18.40
N ARG A 48 -1.49 -4.78 18.94
CA ARG A 48 -2.23 -4.93 20.21
C ARG A 48 -1.60 -4.16 21.38
N LYS A 49 -0.33 -4.45 21.68
CA LYS A 49 0.39 -3.83 22.81
C LYS A 49 0.42 -2.30 22.72
N ALA A 50 0.83 -1.76 21.56
CA ALA A 50 0.86 -0.32 21.34
C ALA A 50 -0.54 0.32 21.44
N SER A 51 -1.58 -0.39 20.99
CA SER A 51 -2.96 0.08 21.09
C SER A 51 -3.45 0.13 22.54
N GLU A 52 -3.13 -0.90 23.33
CA GLU A 52 -3.48 -0.99 24.75
C GLU A 52 -2.76 0.07 25.58
N GLU A 53 -1.47 0.28 25.36
CA GLU A 53 -0.66 1.28 26.07
C GLU A 53 -1.12 2.73 25.80
N THR A 54 -1.65 3.00 24.61
CA THR A 54 -2.03 4.36 24.20
C THR A 54 -3.52 4.66 24.28
N GLY A 55 -4.36 3.63 24.47
CA GLY A 55 -5.82 3.73 24.37
C GLY A 55 -6.33 4.07 22.96
N CYS A 56 -5.46 4.04 21.94
CA CYS A 56 -5.79 4.30 20.55
C CYS A 56 -5.74 3.00 19.74
N GLU A 57 -6.48 2.91 18.62
CA GLU A 57 -6.36 1.77 17.72
C GLU A 57 -5.17 2.00 16.77
N ILE A 58 -4.07 1.27 16.98
CA ILE A 58 -2.85 1.41 16.16
C ILE A 58 -2.73 0.20 15.22
N TYR A 59 -2.57 0.48 13.93
CA TYR A 59 -2.38 -0.52 12.88
C TYR A 59 -1.06 -0.31 12.14
N GLY A 60 -0.39 -1.41 11.81
CA GLY A 60 0.72 -1.43 10.85
C GLY A 60 0.19 -1.72 9.45
N LYS A 61 0.53 -0.88 8.47
CA LYS A 61 0.31 -1.17 7.05
C LYS A 61 1.52 -1.94 6.51
N CYS A 62 1.32 -3.20 6.12
CA CYS A 62 2.39 -4.13 5.76
C CYS A 62 2.85 -3.98 4.31
N GLU A 63 3.37 -2.80 3.96
CA GLU A 63 3.88 -2.51 2.60
C GLU A 63 5.11 -3.36 2.20
N PHE A 64 5.77 -4.03 3.15
CA PHE A 64 6.80 -5.02 2.85
C PHE A 64 6.23 -6.30 2.18
N MET A 65 4.90 -6.44 2.12
CA MET A 65 4.22 -7.55 1.43
C MET A 65 3.85 -7.24 -0.01
N ASN A 66 4.21 -6.08 -0.55
CA ASN A 66 4.23 -5.91 -2.00
C ASN A 66 5.31 -6.85 -2.61
N PRO A 67 5.19 -7.26 -3.88
CA PRO A 67 6.03 -8.33 -4.46
C PRO A 67 7.53 -7.97 -4.56
N GLY A 68 7.89 -6.69 -4.67
CA GLY A 68 9.25 -6.16 -4.58
C GLY A 68 9.72 -5.89 -3.14
N GLY A 69 8.89 -6.19 -2.14
CA GLY A 69 9.27 -6.25 -0.73
C GLY A 69 9.26 -4.90 -0.01
N SER A 70 8.77 -3.83 -0.63
CA SER A 70 8.71 -2.52 0.01
C SER A 70 7.55 -1.65 -0.48
N VAL A 71 7.41 -0.48 0.12
CA VAL A 71 6.44 0.54 -0.34
C VAL A 71 6.78 1.12 -1.71
N LYS A 72 8.03 0.99 -2.17
CA LYS A 72 8.51 1.60 -3.41
C LYS A 72 7.86 1.01 -4.65
N ASP A 73 7.38 -0.23 -4.59
CA ASP A 73 6.65 -0.89 -5.68
C ASP A 73 5.48 -0.04 -6.18
N ARG A 74 4.76 0.63 -5.27
CA ARG A 74 3.64 1.51 -5.63
C ARG A 74 4.10 2.73 -6.42
N ALA A 75 5.19 3.34 -5.98
CA ALA A 75 5.74 4.54 -6.61
C ALA A 75 6.34 4.20 -7.98
N ALA A 76 7.12 3.12 -8.05
CA ALA A 76 7.69 2.61 -9.30
C ALA A 76 6.59 2.29 -10.32
N LEU A 77 5.55 1.55 -9.91
CA LEU A 77 4.42 1.24 -10.78
C LEU A 77 3.72 2.49 -11.31
N TYR A 78 3.49 3.48 -10.45
CA TYR A 78 2.86 4.73 -10.87
C TYR A 78 3.73 5.51 -11.86
N LEU A 79 5.04 5.65 -11.59
CA LEU A 79 5.96 6.40 -12.44
C LEU A 79 6.08 5.79 -13.84
N ILE A 80 6.16 4.46 -13.93
CA ILE A 80 6.23 3.77 -15.22
C ILE A 80 4.92 3.95 -15.99
N LYS A 81 3.76 3.73 -15.34
CA LYS A 81 2.45 3.90 -15.99
C LYS A 81 2.21 5.34 -16.47
N ASP A 82 2.59 6.34 -15.68
CA ASP A 82 2.51 7.76 -16.10
C ASP A 82 3.40 8.03 -17.31
N ALA A 83 4.64 7.52 -17.31
CA ALA A 83 5.56 7.69 -18.43
C ALA A 83 5.07 7.00 -19.70
N GLU A 84 4.45 5.82 -19.60
CA GLU A 84 3.82 5.11 -20.72
C GLU A 84 2.59 5.86 -21.26
N GLU A 85 1.70 6.32 -20.37
CA GLU A 85 0.51 7.10 -20.74
C GLU A 85 0.89 8.39 -21.48
N ARG A 86 1.96 9.04 -21.04
CA ARG A 86 2.50 10.27 -21.64
C ARG A 86 3.39 10.01 -22.84
N ARG A 87 3.61 8.75 -23.23
CA ARG A 87 4.50 8.31 -24.31
C ARG A 87 5.94 8.83 -24.17
N ILE A 88 6.39 8.99 -22.93
CA ILE A 88 7.80 9.24 -22.60
C ILE A 88 8.59 7.92 -22.68
N LEU A 89 7.95 6.83 -22.27
CA LEU A 89 8.43 5.47 -22.44
C LEU A 89 7.46 4.69 -23.34
N THR A 90 8.02 3.88 -24.23
CA THR A 90 7.24 2.96 -25.07
C THR A 90 7.70 1.53 -24.79
N PRO A 91 6.79 0.62 -24.39
CA PRO A 91 7.14 -0.79 -24.20
C PRO A 91 7.76 -1.39 -25.47
N GLY A 92 8.90 -2.08 -25.32
CA GLY A 92 9.61 -2.72 -26.42
C GLY A 92 10.57 -1.81 -27.19
N GLU A 93 10.60 -0.50 -26.91
CA GLU A 93 11.58 0.42 -27.47
C GLU A 93 12.75 0.67 -26.50
N PRO A 94 13.95 1.01 -26.99
CA PRO A 94 15.06 1.39 -26.12
C PRO A 94 14.73 2.64 -25.30
N GLY A 95 14.89 2.53 -23.98
CA GLY A 95 14.73 3.63 -23.05
C GLY A 95 15.68 3.48 -21.87
N VAL A 96 16.01 4.59 -21.20
CA VAL A 96 16.86 4.59 -20.01
C VAL A 96 16.08 5.22 -18.86
N ILE A 97 15.96 4.48 -17.76
CA ILE A 97 15.38 4.95 -16.51
C ILE A 97 16.53 5.22 -15.55
N VAL A 98 16.60 6.44 -15.04
CA VAL A 98 17.58 6.84 -14.01
C VAL A 98 16.81 7.33 -12.80
N GLU A 99 17.06 6.70 -11.65
CA GLU A 99 16.43 7.06 -10.40
C GLU A 99 17.47 7.02 -9.28
N GLY A 100 17.39 8.00 -8.39
CA GLY A 100 18.27 8.11 -7.23
C GLY A 100 17.58 7.54 -6.01
N THR A 101 17.94 6.32 -5.62
CA THR A 101 17.38 5.67 -4.44
C THR A 101 18.42 5.28 -3.39
N ALA A 102 17.94 5.11 -2.16
CA ALA A 102 18.64 4.42 -1.08
C ALA A 102 18.46 2.88 -1.12
N GLY A 103 17.73 2.36 -2.11
CA GLY A 103 17.33 0.97 -2.27
C GLY A 103 15.94 0.80 -2.86
#